data_AF-A0A0G1P814-F1
#
_entry.id   AF-A0A0G1P814-F1
#
_cell.length_a   1.000
_cell.length_b   1.000
_cell.length_c   1.000
_cell.angle_alpha   90.00
_cell.angle_beta   90.00
_cell.angle_gamma   90.00
#
_symmetry.space_group_name_H-M   'P 1'
#
loop_
_entity.id
_entity.type
_entity.pdbx_description
1 polymer ?
#
loop_
_entity_poly.entity_id
_entity_poly.type
_entity_poly.pdbx_seq_one_letter_code
_entity_poly.pdbx_strand_id
1 'polypeptide(L)'
;MGDMLTVRNVDEEIYRKFRERALAEKMKIGRALAEAMNLWVEFGRKEVEKDPKNLIRITGIIKTKKKVRWSEEVDEILYGWKK
;
A
#
# COMPACT_ATOMS: atom_id res chain seq x y z
N MET A 1 15.79 -8.22 29.32
CA MET A 1 14.35 -8.25 29.66
C MET A 1 13.72 -7.08 28.92
N GLY A 2 12.70 -7.33 28.08
CA GLY A 2 12.03 -6.25 27.35
C GLY A 2 11.09 -5.49 28.28
N ASP A 3 11.09 -4.16 28.18
CA ASP A 3 10.22 -3.31 28.97
C ASP A 3 8.75 -3.54 28.62
N MET A 4 7.89 -3.56 29.65
CA MET A 4 6.44 -3.69 29.46
C MET A 4 5.86 -2.36 28.99
N LEU A 5 5.56 -2.26 27.69
CA LEU A 5 4.90 -1.11 27.10
C LEU A 5 3.38 -1.33 27.07
N THR A 6 2.62 -0.36 27.56
CA THR A 6 1.14 -0.38 27.54
C THR A 6 0.62 0.74 26.66
N VAL A 7 -0.29 0.39 25.74
CA VAL A 7 -0.98 1.35 24.86
C VAL A 7 -2.29 1.73 25.51
N ARG A 8 -2.53 3.02 25.71
CA ARG A 8 -3.75 3.58 26.33
C ARG A 8 -4.64 4.23 25.28
N ASN A 9 -5.92 4.37 25.60
CA ASN A 9 -6.94 5.01 24.75
C ASN A 9 -7.15 4.33 23.39
N VAL A 10 -7.11 2.99 23.35
CA VAL A 10 -7.51 2.24 22.16
C VAL A 10 -9.03 2.15 22.14
N ASP A 11 -9.63 2.51 21.00
CA ASP A 11 -11.06 2.32 20.76
C ASP A 11 -11.45 0.85 20.90
N GLU A 12 -12.49 0.57 21.68
CA GLU A 12 -12.91 -0.78 22.02
C GLU A 12 -13.42 -1.56 20.80
N GLU A 13 -14.11 -0.90 19.87
CA GLU A 13 -14.62 -1.52 18.65
C GLU A 13 -13.45 -1.89 17.72
N ILE A 14 -12.46 -1.01 17.60
CA ILE A 14 -11.24 -1.27 16.82
C ILE A 14 -10.45 -2.42 17.44
N TYR A 15 -10.29 -2.42 18.78
CA TYR A 15 -9.59 -3.48 19.48
C TYR A 15 -10.27 -4.85 19.28
N ARG A 16 -11.61 -4.89 19.31
CA ARG A 16 -12.37 -6.11 19.08
C ARG A 16 -12.13 -6.68 17.67
N LYS A 17 -12.25 -5.85 16.63
CA LYS A 17 -11.98 -6.26 15.23
C LYS A 17 -10.54 -6.74 15.05
N PHE A 18 -9.59 -6.05 15.69
CA PHE A 18 -8.18 -6.45 15.67
C PHE A 18 -7.96 -7.82 16.32
N ARG A 19 -8.60 -8.05 17.48
CA ARG A 19 -8.51 -9.33 18.20
C ARG A 19 -9.10 -10.48 17.38
N GLU A 20 -10.26 -10.28 16.76
CA GLU A 20 -10.89 -11.27 15.88
C GLU A 20 -9.95 -11.68 14.74
N ARG A 21 -9.29 -10.69 14.12
CA ARG A 21 -8.33 -10.92 13.03
C ARG A 21 -7.07 -11.64 13.51
N ALA A 22 -6.52 -11.25 14.66
CA ALA A 22 -5.37 -11.93 15.25
C ALA A 22 -5.66 -13.39 15.60
N LEU A 23 -6.89 -13.69 16.06
CA LEU A 23 -7.34 -15.06 16.31
C LEU A 23 -7.48 -15.86 15.02
N ALA A 24 -8.05 -15.27 13.96
CA ALA A 24 -8.17 -15.90 12.65
C ALA A 24 -6.79 -16.29 12.08
N GLU A 25 -5.78 -15.46 12.30
CA GLU A 25 -4.39 -15.69 11.87
C GLU A 25 -3.58 -16.57 12.85
N LYS A 26 -4.22 -17.10 13.90
CA LYS A 26 -3.60 -17.93 14.96
C LYS A 26 -2.41 -17.25 15.64
N MET A 27 -2.45 -15.92 15.76
CA MET A 27 -1.41 -15.13 16.39
C MET A 27 -1.76 -14.74 17.83
N LYS A 28 -0.75 -14.68 18.71
CA LYS A 28 -0.90 -14.04 20.02
C LYS A 28 -1.08 -12.54 19.82
N ILE A 29 -2.02 -11.94 20.56
CA ILE A 29 -2.37 -10.50 20.45
C ILE A 29 -1.12 -9.60 20.52
N GLY A 30 -0.19 -9.86 21.45
CA GLY A 30 1.04 -9.08 21.56
C GLY A 30 1.97 -9.19 20.34
N ARG A 31 2.03 -10.36 19.69
CA ARG A 31 2.81 -10.56 18.46
C ARG A 31 2.16 -9.85 17.28
N ALA A 32 0.84 -10.01 17.13
CA ALA A 32 0.08 -9.32 16.09
C ALA A 32 0.20 -7.80 16.24
N LEU A 33 0.18 -7.28 17.48
CA LEU A 33 0.32 -5.85 17.75
C LEU A 33 1.73 -5.36 17.38
N ALA A 34 2.78 -6.09 17.78
CA ALA A 34 4.15 -5.74 17.41
C ALA A 34 4.34 -5.71 15.89
N GLU A 35 3.79 -6.69 15.18
CA GLU A 35 3.83 -6.75 13.71
C GLU A 35 3.07 -5.59 13.08
N ALA A 36 1.86 -5.29 13.55
CA ALA A 36 1.08 -4.15 13.08
C ALA A 36 1.80 -2.81 13.32
N MET A 37 2.47 -2.65 14.46
CA MET A 37 3.26 -1.45 14.76
C MET A 37 4.50 -1.34 13.85
N ASN A 38 5.20 -2.45 13.60
CA ASN A 38 6.33 -2.47 12.67
C ASN A 38 5.89 -2.09 11.25
N LEU A 39 4.80 -2.68 10.76
CA LEU A 39 4.20 -2.32 9.48
C LEU A 39 3.79 -0.83 9.47
N TRP A 40 3.15 -0.34 10.53
CA TRP A 40 2.77 1.07 10.61
C TRP A 40 3.99 2.01 10.52
N VAL A 41 5.13 1.66 11.12
CA VAL A 41 6.36 2.47 11.02
C VAL A 41 7.00 2.35 9.64
N GLU A 42 7.08 1.14 9.08
CA GLU A 42 7.66 0.88 7.76
C GLU A 42 6.88 1.55 6.63
N PHE A 43 5.55 1.52 6.71
CA PHE A 43 4.66 2.06 5.69
C PHE A 43 4.20 3.50 5.99
N GLY A 44 4.10 3.89 7.26
CA GLY A 44 3.70 5.25 7.68
C GLY A 44 4.78 6.30 7.43
N ARG A 45 6.05 5.90 7.24
CA ARG A 45 7.12 6.78 6.76
C ARG A 45 7.20 6.91 5.24
N LYS A 46 6.35 6.22 4.48
CA LYS A 46 6.15 6.53 3.07
C LYS A 46 5.20 7.72 2.90
N GLU A 47 5.45 8.81 3.61
CA GLU A 47 5.45 10.07 2.87
C GLU A 47 6.59 9.91 1.88
N VAL A 48 6.24 9.36 0.71
CA VAL A 48 7.13 9.33 -0.44
C VAL A 48 7.58 10.77 -0.57
N GLU A 49 8.82 11.07 -0.22
CA GLU A 49 9.47 12.28 -0.71
C GLU A 49 9.24 12.20 -2.22
N LYS A 50 8.27 12.98 -2.70
CA LYS A 50 7.90 13.04 -4.11
C LYS A 50 9.00 13.83 -4.78
N ASP A 51 10.22 13.31 -4.78
CA ASP A 51 11.31 13.85 -5.57
C ASP A 51 10.85 13.74 -7.02
N PRO A 52 10.67 14.87 -7.75
CA PRO A 52 10.28 14.86 -9.15
C PRO A 52 11.22 14.00 -10.01
N LYS A 53 12.46 13.75 -9.55
CA LYS A 53 13.41 12.85 -10.21
C LYS A 53 12.93 11.39 -10.25
N ASN A 54 12.06 10.96 -9.34
CA ASN A 54 11.47 9.63 -9.37
C ASN A 54 10.45 9.46 -10.50
N LEU A 55 9.81 10.54 -10.99
CA LEU A 55 8.99 10.50 -12.21
C LEU A 55 9.85 10.29 -13.46
N ILE A 56 11.03 10.90 -13.48
CA ILE A 56 12.01 10.74 -14.56
C ILE A 56 12.61 9.32 -14.54
N ARG A 57 12.66 8.65 -13.38
CA ARG A 57 13.03 7.23 -13.26
C ARG A 57 11.95 6.24 -13.73
N ILE A 58 10.73 6.70 -14.02
CA ILE A 58 9.74 5.92 -14.79
C ILE A 58 10.13 5.89 -16.29
N THR A 59 11.42 6.06 -16.60
CA THR A 59 12.07 5.50 -17.78
C THR A 59 11.91 3.98 -17.75
N GLY A 60 11.17 3.34 -18.63
CA GLY A 60 10.46 3.88 -19.77
C GLY A 60 9.77 2.73 -20.47
N ILE A 61 8.73 3.08 -21.24
CA ILE A 61 8.13 2.26 -22.27
C ILE A 61 7.67 0.90 -21.72
N ILE A 62 6.37 0.75 -21.48
CA ILE A 62 5.76 -0.59 -21.38
C ILE A 62 6.18 -1.34 -22.66
N LYS A 63 7.21 -2.19 -22.56
CA LYS A 63 7.72 -3.00 -23.68
C LYS A 63 6.75 -4.15 -23.88
N THR A 64 5.59 -3.82 -24.43
CA THR A 64 4.67 -4.82 -24.94
C THR A 64 5.38 -5.61 -26.04
N LYS A 65 5.26 -6.94 -26.00
CA LYS A 65 5.83 -7.81 -27.05
C LYS A 65 5.27 -7.51 -28.45
N LYS A 66 4.16 -6.78 -28.53
CA LYS A 66 3.53 -6.32 -29.76
C LYS A 66 3.66 -4.80 -29.87
N LYS A 67 3.88 -4.31 -31.08
CA LYS A 67 3.85 -2.89 -31.41
C LYS A 67 2.41 -2.38 -31.17
N VAL A 68 2.20 -1.63 -30.10
CA VAL A 68 0.92 -0.97 -29.81
C VAL A 68 1.04 0.50 -30.18
N ARG A 69 0.05 0.97 -30.94
CA ARG A 69 -0.05 2.38 -31.37
C ARG A 69 -0.89 3.12 -30.34
N TRP A 70 -0.31 3.29 -29.15
CA TRP A 70 -1.00 3.87 -27.98
C TRP A 70 -1.68 5.20 -28.27
N SER A 71 -1.11 6.04 -29.14
CA SER A 71 -1.77 7.28 -29.56
C SER A 71 -3.12 7.02 -30.19
N GLU A 72 -3.24 6.02 -31.07
CA GLU A 72 -4.47 5.74 -31.81
C GLU A 72 -5.54 5.12 -30.91
N GLU A 73 -5.15 4.22 -30.00
CA GLU A 73 -6.09 3.63 -29.03
C GLU A 73 -6.62 4.69 -28.04
N VAL A 74 -5.74 5.59 -27.58
CA VAL A 74 -6.12 6.70 -26.71
C VAL A 74 -7.00 7.70 -27.45
N ASP A 75 -6.66 8.02 -28.71
CA ASP A 75 -7.45 8.92 -29.54
C ASP A 75 -8.82 8.31 -29.90
N GLU A 76 -8.91 6.99 -30.09
CA GLU A 76 -10.18 6.29 -30.32
C GLU A 76 -11.07 6.32 -29.06
N ILE A 77 -10.50 6.10 -27.86
CA ILE A 77 -11.26 6.13 -26.60
C ILE A 77 -11.70 7.55 -26.26
N LEU A 78 -10.81 8.54 -26.40
CA LEU A 78 -11.11 9.93 -26.01
C LEU A 78 -11.93 10.68 -27.05
N TYR A 79 -11.63 10.49 -28.33
CA TYR A 79 -12.24 11.26 -29.42
C TYR A 79 -13.19 10.45 -30.30
N GLY A 80 -13.29 9.13 -30.09
CA GLY A 80 -14.29 8.29 -30.77
C GLY A 80 -14.08 8.18 -32.28
N TRP A 81 -12.86 8.39 -32.79
CA TRP A 81 -12.59 8.36 -34.22
C TRP A 81 -12.69 6.93 -34.78
N LYS A 82 -13.89 6.57 -35.24
CA LYS A 82 -14.10 5.46 -36.18
C LYS A 82 -13.59 5.85 -37.56
N LYS A 83 -12.80 4.98 -38.17
CA LYS A 83 -12.63 4.93 -39.62
C LYS A 83 -12.98 3.55 -40.13
#